data_AF-A0A932MY15-F1
#
_entry.id   AF-A0A932MY15-F1
#
_cell.length_a   1.000
_cell.length_b   1.000
_cell.length_c   1.000
_cell.angle_alpha   90.00
_cell.angle_beta   90.00
_cell.angle_gamma   90.00
#
_symmetry.space_group_name_H-M   'P 1'
#
loop_
_entity.id
_entity.type
_entity.pdbx_description
1 polymer ?
#
loop_
_entity_poly.entity_id
_entity_poly.type
_entity_poly.pdbx_seq_one_letter_code
_entity_poly.pdbx_strand_id
1 'polypeptide(L)'
;MTEHDVDIDRLFEPGSERALEAYLHLLHPADLAELFGYVEPEDWVKITRHLTPEQLAEVLAAVDDSQRAMLADMLHPERLVEAVDTLETDDAADVIADLPDETRDEVLP
;
A
#
# COMPACT_ATOMS: atom_id res chain seq x y z
N MET A 1 -0.08 6.18 -28.18
CA MET A 1 0.68 5.22 -27.36
C MET A 1 0.52 5.72 -25.94
N THR A 2 -0.40 5.24 -25.11
CA THR A 2 -1.16 3.97 -25.04
C THR A 2 -2.57 4.24 -24.53
N GLU A 3 -3.54 3.47 -25.04
CA GLU A 3 -5.00 3.54 -24.76
C GLU A 3 -5.37 2.95 -23.38
N HIS A 4 -4.67 3.35 -22.31
CA HIS A 4 -4.83 2.74 -20.98
C HIS A 4 -5.01 3.74 -19.82
N ASP A 5 -5.44 4.97 -20.11
CA ASP A 5 -6.17 5.78 -19.12
C ASP A 5 -7.59 5.20 -19.01
N VAL A 6 -7.70 4.01 -18.43
CA VAL A 6 -8.96 3.65 -17.77
C VAL A 6 -9.16 4.75 -16.76
N ASP A 7 -10.32 5.41 -16.75
CA ASP A 7 -10.62 6.49 -15.81
C ASP A 7 -10.44 5.98 -14.36
N ILE A 8 -9.21 6.01 -13.82
CA ILE A 8 -8.88 5.49 -12.49
C ILE A 8 -9.67 6.27 -11.45
N ASP A 9 -9.88 7.57 -11.68
CA ASP A 9 -10.82 8.42 -10.94
C ASP A 9 -12.21 7.80 -10.76
N ARG A 10 -12.75 7.09 -11.77
CA ARG A 10 -14.08 6.46 -11.68
C ARG A 10 -14.11 5.27 -10.74
N LEU A 11 -12.96 4.64 -10.48
CA LEU A 11 -12.85 3.59 -9.48
C LEU A 11 -12.91 4.17 -8.06
N PHE A 12 -12.55 5.44 -7.88
CA PHE A 12 -12.60 6.14 -6.60
C PHE A 12 -13.91 6.92 -6.36
N GLU A 13 -14.82 6.94 -7.36
CA GLU A 13 -16.18 7.49 -7.23
C GLU A 13 -17.05 6.66 -6.26
N PRO A 14 -17.99 7.30 -5.53
CA PRO A 14 -18.93 6.59 -4.65
C PRO A 14 -19.76 5.54 -5.40
N GLY A 15 -19.83 4.32 -4.85
CA GLY A 15 -20.57 3.20 -5.46
C GLY A 15 -19.72 2.29 -6.35
N SER A 16 -18.44 2.62 -6.56
CA SER A 16 -17.48 1.79 -7.28
C SER A 16 -16.68 0.83 -6.40
N GLU A 17 -16.98 0.69 -5.09
CA GLU A 17 -16.12 -0.06 -4.16
C GLU A 17 -15.84 -1.50 -4.60
N ARG A 18 -16.84 -2.21 -5.13
CA ARG A 18 -16.64 -3.59 -5.63
C ARG A 18 -15.77 -3.65 -6.88
N ALA A 19 -15.86 -2.64 -7.73
CA ALA A 19 -15.05 -2.56 -8.95
C ALA A 19 -13.60 -2.20 -8.59
N LEU A 20 -13.41 -1.26 -7.66
CA LEU A 20 -12.11 -0.92 -7.10
C LEU A 20 -11.45 -2.13 -6.45
N GLU A 21 -12.15 -2.81 -5.54
CA GLU A 21 -11.65 -4.03 -4.89
C GLU A 21 -11.25 -5.10 -5.92
N ALA A 22 -12.11 -5.38 -6.90
CA ALA A 22 -11.79 -6.37 -7.94
C ALA A 22 -10.58 -5.95 -8.80
N TYR A 23 -10.44 -4.65 -9.09
CA TYR A 23 -9.31 -4.12 -9.82
C TYR A 23 -8.01 -4.25 -9.03
N LEU A 24 -8.00 -3.83 -7.76
CA LEU A 24 -6.83 -3.89 -6.89
C LEU A 24 -6.34 -5.33 -6.70
N HIS A 25 -7.25 -6.31 -6.59
CA HIS A 25 -6.88 -7.74 -6.49
C HIS A 25 -6.28 -8.34 -7.77
N LEU A 26 -6.41 -7.67 -8.92
CA LEU A 26 -5.82 -8.11 -10.18
C LEU A 26 -4.42 -7.52 -10.42
N LEU A 27 -4.06 -6.47 -9.69
CA LEU A 27 -2.77 -5.82 -9.81
C LEU A 27 -1.70 -6.57 -9.03
N HIS A 28 -0.49 -6.62 -9.57
CA HIS A 28 0.64 -7.05 -8.76
C HIS A 28 1.04 -5.96 -7.76
N PRO A 29 1.75 -6.31 -6.68
CA PRO A 29 2.23 -5.34 -5.69
C PRO A 29 3.06 -4.20 -6.31
N ALA A 30 3.86 -4.49 -7.33
CA ALA A 30 4.62 -3.48 -8.07
C ALA A 30 3.71 -2.52 -8.86
N ASP A 31 2.65 -3.03 -9.50
CA ASP A 31 1.68 -2.19 -10.21
C ASP A 31 0.89 -1.30 -9.22
N LEU A 32 0.60 -1.82 -8.02
CA LEU A 32 0.00 -1.05 -6.92
C LEU A 32 0.96 0.03 -6.40
N ALA A 33 2.26 -0.27 -6.27
CA ALA A 33 3.27 0.70 -5.90
C ALA A 33 3.35 1.85 -6.90
N GLU A 34 3.31 1.54 -8.20
CA GLU A 34 3.22 2.55 -9.26
C GLU A 34 1.91 3.36 -9.15
N LEU A 35 0.78 2.71 -8.87
CA LEU A 35 -0.53 3.37 -8.71
C LEU A 35 -0.49 4.47 -7.64
N PHE A 36 0.16 4.25 -6.51
CA PHE A 36 0.31 5.28 -5.47
C PHE A 36 1.02 6.54 -5.97
N GLY A 37 1.87 6.45 -6.99
CA GLY A 37 2.50 7.61 -7.64
C GLY A 37 1.57 8.37 -8.60
N TYR A 38 0.44 7.77 -9.00
CA TYR A 38 -0.53 8.35 -9.93
C TYR A 38 -1.79 8.90 -9.24
N VAL A 39 -2.12 8.41 -8.05
CA VAL A 39 -3.33 8.81 -7.31
C VAL A 39 -3.02 9.75 -6.15
N GLU A 40 -4.00 10.54 -5.74
CA GLU A 40 -3.84 11.47 -4.63
C GLU A 40 -3.73 10.74 -3.28
N PRO A 41 -2.94 11.27 -2.31
CA PRO A 41 -2.79 10.68 -0.98
C PRO A 41 -4.11 10.32 -0.27
N GLU A 42 -5.18 11.06 -0.52
CA GLU A 42 -6.50 10.81 0.05
C GLU A 42 -7.11 9.46 -0.38
N ASP A 43 -6.78 8.98 -1.57
CA ASP A 43 -7.23 7.70 -2.09
C ASP A 43 -6.38 6.52 -1.61
N TRP A 44 -5.17 6.77 -1.09
CA TRP A 44 -4.30 5.71 -0.56
C TRP A 44 -4.96 5.00 0.63
N VAL A 45 -5.67 5.75 1.46
CA VAL A 45 -6.45 5.19 2.58
C VAL A 45 -7.58 4.29 2.07
N LYS A 46 -8.20 4.62 0.94
CA LYS A 46 -9.22 3.75 0.33
C LYS A 46 -8.58 2.48 -0.22
N ILE A 47 -7.47 2.60 -0.96
CA ILE A 47 -6.74 1.45 -1.53
C ILE A 47 -6.33 0.48 -0.43
N THR A 48 -5.59 0.95 0.58
CA THR A 48 -5.04 0.11 1.64
C THR A 48 -6.12 -0.59 2.47
N ARG A 49 -7.34 -0.05 2.57
CA ARG A 49 -8.50 -0.71 3.22
C ARG A 49 -8.99 -1.95 2.51
N HIS A 50 -8.77 -2.04 1.20
CA HIS A 50 -9.14 -3.21 0.41
C HIS A 50 -8.02 -4.25 0.31
N LEU A 51 -6.82 -3.94 0.80
CA LEU A 51 -5.69 -4.87 0.82
C LEU A 51 -5.73 -5.75 2.07
N THR A 52 -5.56 -7.06 1.85
CA THR A 52 -5.22 -8.02 2.91
C THR A 52 -3.84 -7.71 3.51
N PRO A 53 -3.53 -8.18 4.73
CA PRO A 53 -2.21 -8.00 5.33
C PRO A 53 -1.08 -8.45 4.42
N GLU A 54 -1.22 -9.60 3.77
CA GLU A 54 -0.23 -10.16 2.85
C GLU A 54 -0.03 -9.28 1.60
N GLN A 55 -1.11 -8.74 1.03
CA GLN A 55 -0.97 -7.82 -0.11
C GLN A 55 -0.35 -6.49 0.30
N LEU A 56 -0.73 -5.98 1.48
CA LEU A 56 -0.19 -4.73 2.01
C LEU A 56 1.31 -4.85 2.28
N ALA A 57 1.74 -6.00 2.81
CA ALA A 57 3.14 -6.34 3.03
C ALA A 57 3.96 -6.25 1.74
N GLU A 58 3.55 -6.98 0.72
CA GLU A 58 4.22 -6.98 -0.59
C GLU A 58 4.26 -5.58 -1.21
N VAL A 59 3.19 -4.79 -1.03
CA VAL A 59 3.14 -3.40 -1.48
C VAL A 59 4.15 -2.55 -0.71
N LEU A 60 4.23 -2.67 0.62
CA LEU A 60 5.19 -1.93 1.44
C LEU A 60 6.65 -2.21 1.03
N ALA A 61 6.95 -3.45 0.64
CA ALA A 61 8.25 -3.83 0.11
C ALA A 61 8.52 -3.29 -1.30
N ALA A 62 7.48 -3.14 -2.13
CA ALA A 62 7.61 -2.70 -3.52
C ALA A 62 7.65 -1.17 -3.71
N VAL A 63 7.02 -0.41 -2.80
CA VAL A 63 7.01 1.06 -2.87
C VAL A 63 8.37 1.66 -2.52
N ASP A 64 8.61 2.88 -3.01
CA ASP A 64 9.80 3.65 -2.66
C ASP A 64 9.76 4.17 -1.21
N ASP A 65 10.90 4.63 -0.70
CA ASP A 65 11.05 5.05 0.69
C ASP A 65 10.08 6.18 1.08
N SER A 66 9.78 7.08 0.13
CA SER A 66 8.89 8.22 0.36
C SER A 66 7.44 7.78 0.47
N GLN A 67 6.99 6.91 -0.43
CA GLN A 67 5.67 6.30 -0.38
C GLN A 67 5.51 5.41 0.85
N ARG A 68 6.54 4.64 1.21
CA ARG A 68 6.54 3.77 2.40
C ARG A 68 6.35 4.57 3.68
N ALA A 69 7.13 5.64 3.86
CA ALA A 69 7.00 6.52 5.02
C ALA A 69 5.60 7.14 5.10
N MET A 70 5.03 7.56 3.97
CA MET A 70 3.69 8.13 3.93
C MET A 70 2.60 7.08 4.24
N LEU A 71 2.73 5.86 3.72
CA LEU A 71 1.84 4.75 4.05
C LEU A 71 1.90 4.42 5.55
N ALA A 72 3.10 4.36 6.12
CA ALA A 72 3.30 4.08 7.52
C ALA A 72 2.63 5.11 8.44
N ASP A 73 2.68 6.40 8.08
CA ASP A 73 2.02 7.49 8.82
C ASP A 73 0.47 7.43 8.71
N MET A 74 -0.06 6.93 7.59
CA MET A 74 -1.50 6.82 7.36
C MET A 74 -2.14 5.56 7.94
N LEU A 75 -1.35 4.49 8.09
CA LEU A 75 -1.83 3.19 8.57
C LEU A 75 -1.92 3.16 10.10
N HIS A 76 -2.86 2.37 10.61
CA HIS A 76 -2.87 2.08 12.04
C HIS A 76 -1.67 1.19 12.40
N PRO A 77 -0.95 1.43 13.52
CA PRO A 77 0.24 0.65 13.88
C PRO A 77 0.01 -0.85 13.86
N GLU A 78 -1.15 -1.33 14.35
CA GLU A 78 -1.51 -2.75 14.34
C GLU A 78 -1.53 -3.36 12.93
N ARG A 79 -2.07 -2.62 11.94
CA ARG A 79 -2.12 -3.10 10.54
C ARG A 79 -0.75 -3.12 9.90
N LEU A 80 0.11 -2.18 10.27
CA LEU A 80 1.49 -2.15 9.82
C LEU A 80 2.27 -3.33 10.40
N VAL A 81 2.11 -3.61 11.69
CA VAL A 81 2.68 -4.79 12.36
C VAL A 81 2.22 -6.07 11.67
N GLU A 82 0.91 -6.24 11.43
CA GLU A 82 0.38 -7.42 10.76
C GLU A 82 0.96 -7.60 9.35
N ALA A 83 1.11 -6.51 8.59
CA ALA A 83 1.71 -6.57 7.26
C ALA A 83 3.20 -6.94 7.34
N VAL A 84 3.98 -6.28 8.21
CA VAL A 84 5.41 -6.54 8.37
C VAL A 84 5.67 -7.96 8.88
N ASP A 85 4.82 -8.51 9.75
CA ASP A 85 4.93 -9.89 10.24
C ASP A 85 4.68 -10.94 9.13
N THR A 86 3.97 -10.56 8.07
CA THR A 86 3.71 -11.44 6.91
C THR A 86 4.82 -11.42 5.86
N LEU A 87 5.77 -10.47 5.94
CA LEU A 87 6.90 -10.38 5.01
C LEU A 87 7.94 -11.48 5.23
N GLU A 88 8.70 -11.79 4.19
CA GLU A 88 9.93 -12.55 4.35
C GLU A 88 10.92 -11.79 5.24
N THR A 89 11.76 -12.50 5.99
CA THR A 89 12.63 -11.90 7.01
C THR A 89 13.57 -10.83 6.45
N ASP A 90 14.06 -11.00 5.22
CA ASP A 90 14.93 -10.04 4.55
C ASP A 90 14.14 -8.77 4.15
N ASP A 91 12.98 -8.92 3.50
CA ASP A 91 12.12 -7.79 3.10
C ASP A 91 11.55 -7.04 4.30
N ALA A 92 11.19 -7.73 5.37
CA ALA A 92 10.75 -7.13 6.62
C ALA A 92 11.85 -6.23 7.20
N ALA A 93 13.10 -6.68 7.18
CA ALA A 93 14.23 -5.91 7.69
C ALA A 93 14.45 -4.62 6.88
N ASP A 94 14.35 -4.71 5.55
CA ASP A 94 14.46 -3.55 4.66
C ASP A 94 13.29 -2.57 4.84
N VAL A 95 12.05 -3.08 4.90
CA VAL A 95 10.86 -2.25 5.14
C VAL A 95 10.98 -1.50 6.46
N ILE A 96 11.30 -2.19 7.56
CA ILE A 96 11.48 -1.58 8.89
C ILE A 96 12.61 -0.54 8.88
N ALA A 97 13.70 -0.79 8.14
CA ALA A 97 14.83 0.13 8.06
C ALA A 97 14.54 1.45 7.35
N ASP A 98 13.45 1.52 6.57
CA ASP A 98 13.00 2.73 5.88
C ASP A 98 11.77 3.37 6.51
N LEU A 99 11.20 2.75 7.55
CA LEU A 99 10.14 3.38 8.35
C LEU A 99 10.69 4.57 9.15
N PRO A 100 9.84 5.60 9.39
CA PRO A 100 10.14 6.66 10.34
C PRO A 100 10.51 6.09 11.71
N ASP A 101 11.43 6.74 12.43
CA ASP A 101 11.92 6.26 13.73
C ASP A 101 10.79 6.00 14.73
N GLU A 102 9.77 6.88 14.75
CA GLU A 102 8.61 6.75 15.63
C GLU A 102 7.79 5.48 15.35
N THR A 103 7.55 5.18 14.08
CA THR A 103 6.79 3.99 13.66
C THR A 103 7.63 2.72 13.78
N ARG A 104 8.95 2.82 13.57
CA ARG A 104 9.88 1.70 13.72
C ARG A 104 9.84 1.12 15.12
N ASP A 105 9.85 1.96 16.15
CA ASP A 105 9.77 1.53 17.54
C ASP A 105 8.43 0.83 17.87
N GLU A 106 7.35 1.13 17.15
CA GLU A 106 6.04 0.49 17.33
C GLU A 106 5.93 -0.88 16.65
N VAL A 107 6.69 -1.10 15.56
CA VAL A 107 6.67 -2.38 14.82
C VAL A 107 7.71 -3.39 15.28
N LEU A 108 8.73 -2.93 16.00
CA LEU A 108 9.72 -3.81 16.61
C LEU A 108 9.13 -4.49 17.85
N PRO A 109 9.20 -5.84 17.95
CA PRO A 109 8.72 -6.57 19.14
C PRO A 109 9.60 -6.38 20.39
#